data_AF-A0A932KLW5-F1
#
_entry.id   AF-A0A932KLW5-F1
#
_cell.length_a   1.000
_cell.length_b   1.000
_cell.length_c   1.000
_cell.angle_alpha   90.00
_cell.angle_beta   90.00
_cell.angle_gamma   90.00
#
_symmetry.space_group_name_H-M   'P 1'
#
loop_
_entity.id
_entity.type
_entity.pdbx_description
1 polymer ?
#
loop_
_entity_poly.entity_id
_entity_poly.type
_entity_poly.pdbx_seq_one_letter_code
_entity_poly.pdbx_strand_id
1 'polypeptide(L)'
;MALVPGGAFKMGSPEGAGGDDERPLHDVSLSPYYMDVYETTNRVYRRCVDAGACTPPEIRTFFDDPLYADHPVVSVDWEQAWKFCAWAGKRLPTEAEWEFAARGPDGRIYPWGNEWDPSRANWNGGENGDGTVGTKPVGSYPSGASPFGVHDMAGNVWEWCADWHNAESYASYHEKTDPKGPRFGTVKVLRGGGWKGNGKETLRAANRFMDRPFEEYSLFGFRCAATPPGVPPPDPKTLPSPPVRDDYEDIPE
;
A
#
# COMPACT_ATOMS: atom_id res chain seq x y z
N MET A 1 -12.66 -6.01 -6.59
CA MET A 1 -11.72 -6.63 -5.63
C MET A 1 -11.38 -8.03 -6.09
N ALA A 2 -10.15 -8.47 -5.88
CA ALA A 2 -9.72 -9.85 -6.04
C ALA A 2 -9.81 -10.56 -4.68
N LEU A 3 -10.24 -11.83 -4.69
CA LEU A 3 -10.13 -12.70 -3.52
C LEU A 3 -8.67 -13.14 -3.40
N VAL A 4 -8.04 -12.84 -2.27
CA VAL A 4 -6.77 -13.40 -1.86
C VAL A 4 -7.07 -14.53 -0.88
N PRO A 5 -6.78 -15.81 -1.22
CA PRO A 5 -7.19 -16.96 -0.40
C PRO A 5 -6.61 -17.01 1.02
N GLY A 6 -5.63 -16.17 1.32
CA GLY A 6 -4.82 -16.31 2.53
C GLY A 6 -3.90 -17.53 2.46
N GLY A 7 -3.31 -17.88 3.60
CA GLY A 7 -2.34 -18.96 3.73
C GLY A 7 -1.07 -18.52 4.46
N ALA A 8 -0.12 -19.45 4.59
CA ALA A 8 1.17 -19.18 5.18
C ALA A 8 2.17 -18.71 4.12
N PHE A 9 3.02 -17.74 4.49
CA PHE A 9 4.14 -17.28 3.67
C PHE A 9 5.29 -16.77 4.54
N LYS A 10 6.43 -16.57 3.89
CA LYS A 10 7.58 -15.91 4.48
C LYS A 10 7.51 -14.40 4.18
N MET A 11 7.26 -13.60 5.21
CA MET A 11 7.19 -12.14 5.11
C MET A 11 8.56 -11.50 5.34
N GLY A 12 8.87 -10.49 4.54
CA GLY A 12 10.14 -9.74 4.59
C GLY A 12 11.23 -10.29 3.68
N SER A 13 12.47 -9.96 4.01
CA SER A 13 13.68 -10.28 3.23
C SER A 13 14.62 -11.22 4.00
N PRO A 14 15.30 -12.16 3.31
CA PRO A 14 16.34 -12.99 3.93
C PRO A 14 17.55 -12.15 4.34
N GLU A 15 18.41 -12.73 5.18
CA GLU A 15 19.67 -12.11 5.56
C GLU A 15 20.53 -11.80 4.32
N GLY A 16 21.11 -10.59 4.27
CA GLY A 16 21.90 -10.12 3.13
C GLY A 16 21.10 -9.60 1.93
N ALA A 17 19.76 -9.55 2.02
CA ALA A 17 18.90 -8.94 1.00
C ALA A 17 17.96 -7.89 1.62
N GLY A 18 17.59 -6.88 0.82
CA GLY A 18 16.65 -5.84 1.22
C GLY A 18 17.17 -4.86 2.27
N GLY A 19 16.31 -3.92 2.66
CA GLY A 19 16.55 -3.00 3.77
C GLY A 19 16.61 -3.68 5.12
N ASP A 20 17.16 -2.98 6.12
CA ASP A 20 17.29 -3.49 7.49
C ASP A 20 15.94 -3.71 8.16
N ASP A 21 14.98 -2.84 7.87
CA ASP A 21 13.61 -2.91 8.36
C ASP A 21 12.77 -3.98 7.66
N GLU A 22 13.25 -4.59 6.58
CA GLU A 22 12.60 -5.73 5.91
C GLU A 22 12.93 -7.08 6.58
N ARG A 23 13.80 -7.08 7.59
CA ARG A 23 14.32 -8.29 8.23
C ARG A 23 13.77 -8.46 9.66
N PRO A 24 13.79 -9.69 10.21
CA PRO A 24 14.12 -10.96 9.54
C PRO A 24 12.97 -11.47 8.66
N LEU A 25 13.32 -12.35 7.71
CA LEU A 25 12.34 -13.20 7.04
C LEU A 25 11.64 -14.10 8.08
N HIS A 26 10.31 -14.04 8.18
CA HIS A 26 9.56 -14.73 9.24
C HIS A 26 8.24 -15.33 8.74
N ASP A 27 7.70 -16.31 9.46
CA ASP A 27 6.45 -16.97 9.12
C ASP A 27 5.24 -16.11 9.51
N VAL A 28 4.37 -15.86 8.53
CA VAL A 28 3.06 -15.22 8.72
C VAL A 28 1.98 -16.08 8.07
N SER A 29 0.84 -16.20 8.74
CA SER A 29 -0.38 -16.83 8.24
C SER A 29 -1.47 -15.77 8.11
N LEU A 30 -2.13 -15.72 6.97
CA LEU A 30 -3.25 -14.81 6.72
C LEU A 30 -4.55 -15.58 6.51
N SER A 31 -5.62 -15.08 7.13
CA SER A 31 -7.00 -15.43 6.76
C SER A 31 -7.31 -14.97 5.33
N PRO A 32 -8.33 -15.53 4.66
CA PRO A 32 -8.76 -15.03 3.35
C PRO A 32 -9.26 -13.58 3.45
N TYR A 33 -8.96 -12.76 2.45
CA TYR A 33 -9.42 -11.38 2.36
C TYR A 33 -9.63 -10.95 0.91
N TYR A 34 -10.35 -9.86 0.72
CA TYR A 34 -10.46 -9.17 -0.57
C TYR A 34 -9.49 -7.99 -0.60
N MET A 35 -8.87 -7.73 -1.75
CA MET A 35 -8.11 -6.51 -2.01
C MET A 35 -8.60 -5.85 -3.29
N ASP A 36 -8.61 -4.52 -3.34
CA ASP A 36 -8.87 -3.81 -4.58
C ASP A 36 -7.82 -4.18 -5.64
N VAL A 37 -8.31 -4.46 -6.86
CA VAL A 37 -7.48 -4.91 -7.98
C VAL A 37 -6.48 -3.82 -8.39
N TYR A 38 -6.89 -2.56 -8.22
CA TYR A 38 -6.17 -1.36 -8.57
C TYR A 38 -6.14 -0.42 -7.36
N GLU A 39 -5.25 0.56 -7.38
CA GLU A 39 -5.29 1.72 -6.51
C GLU A 39 -6.63 2.46 -6.66
N THR A 40 -7.03 3.17 -5.60
CA THR A 40 -8.20 4.04 -5.66
C THR A 40 -7.95 5.16 -6.66
N THR A 41 -8.80 5.29 -7.68
CA THR A 41 -8.64 6.34 -8.70
C THR A 41 -9.23 7.68 -8.26
N ASN A 42 -8.78 8.79 -8.87
CA ASN A 42 -9.36 10.12 -8.65
C ASN A 42 -10.89 10.12 -8.86
N ARG A 43 -11.37 9.46 -9.91
CA ARG A 43 -12.81 9.33 -10.22
C ARG A 43 -13.59 8.60 -9.12
N VAL A 44 -12.99 7.58 -8.52
CA VAL A 44 -13.64 6.82 -7.43
C VAL A 44 -13.58 7.60 -6.11
N TYR A 45 -12.43 8.20 -5.79
CA TYR A 45 -12.26 9.05 -4.61
C TYR A 45 -13.22 10.24 -4.59
N ARG A 46 -13.42 10.88 -5.74
CA ARG A 46 -14.33 12.02 -5.91
C ARG A 46 -15.75 11.72 -5.48
N ARG A 47 -16.23 10.48 -5.60
CA ARG A 47 -17.56 10.08 -5.10
C ARG A 47 -17.69 10.23 -3.58
N CYS A 48 -16.62 9.98 -2.83
CA CYS A 48 -16.62 10.18 -1.38
C CYS A 48 -16.60 11.67 -1.01
N VAL A 49 -15.85 12.47 -1.77
CA VAL A 49 -15.79 13.93 -1.62
C VAL A 49 -17.15 14.57 -1.92
N ASP A 50 -17.78 14.20 -3.04
CA ASP A 50 -19.10 14.70 -3.44
C ASP A 50 -20.20 14.28 -2.44
N ALA A 51 -20.03 13.14 -1.77
CA ALA A 51 -20.91 12.68 -0.70
C ALA A 51 -20.68 13.41 0.64
N GLY A 52 -19.67 14.28 0.74
CA GLY A 52 -19.30 15.00 1.97
C GLY A 52 -18.65 14.11 3.05
N ALA A 53 -18.24 12.89 2.69
CA ALA A 53 -17.65 11.93 3.64
C ALA A 53 -16.11 11.97 3.65
N CYS A 54 -15.48 12.46 2.57
CA CYS A 54 -14.04 12.68 2.47
C CYS A 54 -13.74 14.14 2.19
N THR A 55 -12.56 14.60 2.62
CA THR A 55 -11.97 15.85 2.14
C THR A 55 -11.22 15.60 0.83
N PRO A 56 -11.16 16.56 -0.10
CA PRO A 56 -10.28 16.46 -1.25
C PRO A 56 -8.80 16.53 -0.82
N PRO A 57 -7.85 15.99 -1.61
CA PRO A 57 -6.41 16.23 -1.45
C PRO A 57 -6.10 17.73 -1.33
N GLU A 58 -5.11 18.14 -0.52
CA GLU A 58 -4.71 19.56 -0.46
C GLU A 58 -4.05 19.98 -1.79
N ILE A 59 -3.18 19.12 -2.33
CA ILE A 59 -2.59 19.31 -3.66
C ILE A 59 -3.55 18.76 -4.73
N ARG A 60 -4.32 19.67 -5.33
CA ARG A 60 -5.44 19.32 -6.22
C ARG A 60 -5.09 19.17 -7.69
N THR A 61 -3.84 19.43 -8.10
CA THR A 61 -3.41 19.49 -9.51
C THR A 61 -3.83 18.26 -10.31
N PHE A 62 -3.66 17.06 -9.75
CA PHE A 62 -4.08 15.81 -10.40
C PHE A 62 -5.55 15.48 -10.14
N PHE A 63 -6.06 15.83 -8.95
CA PHE A 63 -7.41 15.45 -8.55
C PHE A 63 -8.49 16.15 -9.38
N ASP A 64 -8.28 17.43 -9.73
CA ASP A 64 -9.26 18.26 -10.44
C ASP A 64 -9.18 18.18 -11.97
N ASP A 65 -8.08 17.66 -12.52
CA ASP A 65 -7.93 17.51 -13.97
C ASP A 65 -8.63 16.22 -14.47
N PRO A 66 -9.64 16.33 -15.37
CA PRO A 66 -10.34 15.18 -15.91
C PRO A 66 -9.44 14.17 -16.64
N LEU A 67 -8.26 14.58 -17.13
CA LEU A 67 -7.29 13.69 -17.76
C LEU A 67 -6.74 12.64 -16.78
N TYR A 68 -6.77 12.94 -15.48
CA TYR A 68 -6.27 12.08 -14.40
C TYR A 68 -7.39 11.29 -13.71
N ALA A 69 -8.61 11.29 -14.25
CA ALA A 69 -9.75 10.61 -13.64
C ALA A 69 -9.48 9.13 -13.33
N ASP A 70 -8.71 8.44 -14.18
CA ASP A 70 -8.38 7.02 -14.07
C ASP A 70 -6.98 6.73 -13.51
N HIS A 71 -6.27 7.77 -13.12
CA HIS A 71 -5.02 7.67 -12.37
C HIS A 71 -5.32 7.43 -10.89
N PRO A 72 -4.38 6.82 -10.14
CA PRO A 72 -4.50 6.75 -8.68
C PRO A 72 -4.68 8.15 -8.10
N VAL A 73 -5.53 8.26 -7.09
CA VAL A 73 -5.56 9.44 -6.24
C VAL A 73 -4.22 9.54 -5.51
N VAL A 74 -3.62 10.72 -5.55
CA VAL A 74 -2.34 11.03 -4.88
C VAL A 74 -2.48 12.26 -4.00
N SER A 75 -1.44 12.54 -3.20
CA SER A 75 -1.46 13.62 -2.22
C SER A 75 -2.61 13.48 -1.24
N VAL A 76 -2.86 12.23 -0.84
CA VAL A 76 -3.78 11.90 0.23
C VAL A 76 -2.99 11.41 1.43
N ASP A 77 -3.33 11.93 2.59
CA ASP A 77 -2.76 11.46 3.83
C ASP A 77 -3.36 10.10 4.25
N TRP A 78 -2.82 9.52 5.32
CA TRP A 78 -3.29 8.24 5.82
C TRP A 78 -4.74 8.31 6.31
N GLU A 79 -5.15 9.43 6.93
CA GLU A 79 -6.49 9.59 7.50
C GLU A 79 -7.55 9.67 6.38
N GLN A 80 -7.27 10.39 5.31
CA GLN A 80 -8.08 10.47 4.10
C GLN A 80 -8.24 9.10 3.45
N ALA A 81 -7.16 8.34 3.31
CA ALA A 81 -7.18 6.98 2.78
C ALA A 81 -8.05 6.06 3.67
N TRP A 82 -7.86 6.13 4.99
CA TRP A 82 -8.62 5.36 5.96
C TRP A 82 -10.12 5.70 5.96
N LYS A 83 -10.47 7.00 5.98
CA LYS A 83 -11.87 7.49 5.90
C LYS A 83 -12.53 7.04 4.61
N PHE A 84 -11.84 7.13 3.47
CA PHE A 84 -12.37 6.66 2.20
C PHE A 84 -12.68 5.16 2.24
N CYS A 85 -11.74 4.32 2.70
CA CYS A 85 -11.98 2.89 2.75
C CYS A 85 -13.15 2.56 3.68
N ALA A 86 -13.26 3.22 4.83
CA ALA A 86 -14.40 3.05 5.73
C ALA A 86 -15.74 3.44 5.07
N TRP A 87 -15.80 4.59 4.40
CA TRP A 87 -16.98 5.04 3.64
C TRP A 87 -17.38 4.04 2.54
N ALA A 88 -16.39 3.44 1.88
CA ALA A 88 -16.61 2.43 0.85
C ALA A 88 -17.03 1.05 1.42
N GLY A 89 -17.21 0.91 2.74
CA GLY A 89 -17.52 -0.37 3.39
C GLY A 89 -16.33 -1.34 3.44
N LYS A 90 -15.11 -0.79 3.41
CA LYS A 90 -13.82 -1.49 3.34
C LYS A 90 -12.90 -1.02 4.49
N ARG A 91 -11.61 -1.34 4.38
CA ARG A 91 -10.54 -0.86 5.27
C ARG A 91 -9.23 -0.73 4.47
N LEU A 92 -8.20 -0.12 5.04
CA LEU A 92 -6.85 -0.28 4.50
C LEU A 92 -6.37 -1.73 4.69
N PRO A 93 -5.52 -2.26 3.79
CA PRO A 93 -4.85 -3.53 4.01
C PRO A 93 -3.87 -3.43 5.18
N THR A 94 -3.62 -4.53 5.87
CA THR A 94 -2.40 -4.61 6.69
C THR A 94 -1.17 -4.70 5.79
N GLU A 95 0.00 -4.35 6.32
CA GLU A 95 1.28 -4.51 5.61
C GLU A 95 1.50 -5.96 5.15
N ALA A 96 1.14 -6.92 6.01
CA ALA A 96 1.26 -8.34 5.71
C ALA A 96 0.30 -8.78 4.60
N GLU A 97 -0.96 -8.30 4.62
CA GLU A 97 -1.90 -8.53 3.53
C GLU A 97 -1.36 -7.95 2.22
N TRP A 98 -0.88 -6.71 2.25
CA TRP A 98 -0.32 -6.08 1.06
C TRP A 98 0.86 -6.88 0.49
N GLU A 99 1.81 -7.31 1.32
CA GLU A 99 2.96 -8.10 0.88
C GLU A 99 2.53 -9.44 0.28
N PHE A 100 1.63 -10.16 0.97
CA PHE A 100 1.13 -11.43 0.48
C PHE A 100 0.41 -11.27 -0.85
N ALA A 101 -0.46 -10.26 -0.99
CA ALA A 101 -1.16 -9.97 -2.24
C ALA A 101 -0.19 -9.67 -3.39
N ALA A 102 0.95 -9.04 -3.12
CA ALA A 102 1.97 -8.76 -4.11
C ALA A 102 2.72 -10.02 -4.52
N ARG A 103 3.19 -10.84 -3.57
CA ARG A 103 4.20 -11.88 -3.85
C ARG A 103 3.74 -13.33 -3.78
N GLY A 104 2.59 -13.60 -3.19
CA GLY A 104 2.06 -14.94 -3.01
C GLY A 104 2.84 -15.82 -2.03
N PRO A 105 2.39 -17.07 -1.82
CA PRO A 105 3.04 -18.01 -0.90
C PRO A 105 4.39 -18.53 -1.41
N ASP A 106 4.67 -18.40 -2.70
CA ASP A 106 5.97 -18.71 -3.33
C ASP A 106 7.04 -17.62 -3.11
N GLY A 107 6.68 -16.50 -2.47
CA GLY A 107 7.64 -15.53 -1.95
C GLY A 107 8.38 -14.74 -3.02
N ARG A 108 7.69 -14.36 -4.11
CA ARG A 108 8.31 -13.66 -5.25
C ARG A 108 9.00 -12.35 -4.85
N ILE A 109 10.05 -11.98 -5.60
CA ILE A 109 10.76 -10.70 -5.39
C ILE A 109 9.90 -9.53 -5.88
N TYR A 110 9.32 -9.65 -7.08
CA TYR A 110 8.38 -8.71 -7.69
C TYR A 110 7.03 -9.40 -7.89
N PRO A 111 5.92 -8.66 -8.07
CA PRO A 111 4.60 -9.29 -8.24
C PRO A 111 4.55 -10.32 -9.38
N TRP A 112 5.28 -10.04 -10.45
CA TRP A 112 5.34 -10.88 -11.64
C TRP A 112 6.37 -12.02 -11.59
N GLY A 113 7.24 -12.08 -10.57
CA GLY A 113 8.27 -13.12 -10.47
C GLY A 113 9.57 -12.63 -9.84
N ASN A 114 10.64 -13.41 -10.04
CA ASN A 114 11.95 -13.15 -9.43
C ASN A 114 12.92 -12.43 -10.37
N GLU A 115 12.64 -12.44 -11.67
CA GLU A 115 13.44 -11.73 -12.66
C GLU A 115 12.96 -10.28 -12.81
N TRP A 116 13.92 -9.37 -12.77
CA TRP A 116 13.64 -7.96 -12.98
C TRP A 116 13.23 -7.71 -14.44
N ASP A 117 12.09 -7.05 -14.62
CA ASP A 117 11.58 -6.63 -15.92
C ASP A 117 11.06 -5.18 -15.82
N PRO A 118 11.80 -4.21 -16.37
CA PRO A 118 11.46 -2.80 -16.23
C PRO A 118 10.18 -2.40 -16.97
N SER A 119 9.67 -3.24 -17.87
CA SER A 119 8.47 -2.95 -18.66
C SER A 119 7.15 -3.27 -17.95
N ARG A 120 7.20 -3.81 -16.73
CA ARG A 120 6.05 -4.32 -15.98
C ARG A 120 5.52 -3.40 -14.88
N ALA A 121 6.08 -2.21 -14.76
CA ALA A 121 5.71 -1.24 -13.74
C ALA A 121 5.86 0.20 -14.26
N ASN A 122 5.17 1.14 -13.62
CA ASN A 122 5.47 2.56 -13.76
C ASN A 122 6.54 2.97 -12.73
N TRP A 123 7.76 3.29 -13.17
CA TRP A 123 8.88 3.59 -12.26
C TRP A 123 9.94 4.50 -12.91
N ASN A 124 10.85 5.03 -12.08
CA ASN A 124 12.01 5.83 -12.48
C ASN A 124 11.69 6.99 -13.45
N GLY A 125 10.65 7.76 -13.14
CA GLY A 125 10.30 8.97 -13.90
C GLY A 125 9.82 8.70 -15.32
N GLY A 126 9.41 7.47 -15.64
CA GLY A 126 8.92 7.12 -16.97
C GLY A 126 10.02 6.75 -17.98
N GLU A 127 11.30 6.80 -17.59
CA GLU A 127 12.45 6.49 -18.47
C GLU A 127 12.39 5.07 -19.07
N ASN A 128 11.68 4.15 -18.41
CA ASN A 128 11.60 2.74 -18.79
C ASN A 128 10.17 2.29 -19.15
N GLY A 129 9.25 3.24 -19.32
CA GLY A 129 7.87 3.04 -19.78
C GLY A 129 7.67 3.63 -21.17
N ASP A 130 6.63 4.45 -21.35
CA ASP A 130 6.37 5.20 -22.58
C ASP A 130 7.06 6.59 -22.61
N GLY A 131 7.92 6.88 -21.63
CA GLY A 131 8.65 8.15 -21.54
C GLY A 131 7.91 9.30 -20.85
N THR A 132 6.71 9.11 -20.30
CA THR A 132 6.01 10.20 -19.59
C THR A 132 6.27 10.21 -18.09
N VAL A 133 6.53 11.38 -17.54
CA VAL A 133 6.68 11.61 -16.09
C VAL A 133 5.30 11.66 -15.42
N GLY A 134 5.15 10.95 -14.30
CA GLY A 134 3.95 10.99 -13.45
C GLY A 134 3.30 9.62 -13.23
N THR A 135 2.14 9.64 -12.56
CA THR A 135 1.30 8.44 -12.42
C THR A 135 0.79 7.97 -13.78
N LYS A 136 0.37 6.70 -13.84
CA LYS A 136 -0.31 6.11 -14.99
C LYS A 136 -1.74 5.76 -14.62
N PRO A 137 -2.65 5.68 -15.61
CA PRO A 137 -3.96 5.07 -15.38
C PRO A 137 -3.76 3.69 -14.76
N VAL A 138 -4.57 3.37 -13.76
CA VAL A 138 -4.47 2.06 -13.11
C VAL A 138 -4.67 0.93 -14.11
N GLY A 139 -3.91 -0.15 -13.96
CA GLY A 139 -3.92 -1.31 -14.86
C GLY A 139 -3.15 -1.13 -16.17
N SER A 140 -2.38 -0.03 -16.33
CA SER A 140 -1.56 0.20 -17.53
C SER A 140 -0.49 -0.87 -17.76
N TYR A 141 -0.12 -1.63 -16.72
CA TYR A 141 0.89 -2.68 -16.77
C TYR A 141 0.28 -4.06 -16.44
N PRO A 142 -0.53 -4.65 -17.34
CA PRO A 142 -1.22 -5.90 -17.04
C PRO A 142 -0.28 -7.10 -16.84
N SER A 143 0.89 -7.09 -17.48
CA SER A 143 1.94 -8.10 -17.27
C SER A 143 2.67 -7.97 -15.92
N GLY A 144 2.44 -6.88 -15.19
CA GLY A 144 2.95 -6.64 -13.84
C GLY A 144 2.03 -7.14 -12.72
N ALA A 145 0.88 -7.73 -13.05
CA ALA A 145 -0.06 -8.21 -12.05
C ALA A 145 0.54 -9.30 -11.14
N SER A 146 0.09 -9.30 -9.88
CA SER A 146 0.47 -10.29 -8.88
C SER A 146 -0.09 -11.69 -9.18
N PRO A 147 0.33 -12.74 -8.45
CA PRO A 147 -0.22 -14.10 -8.61
C PRO A 147 -1.74 -14.17 -8.40
N PHE A 148 -2.33 -13.19 -7.71
CA PHE A 148 -3.75 -13.09 -7.41
C PHE A 148 -4.50 -12.13 -8.34
N GLY A 149 -3.84 -11.61 -9.37
CA GLY A 149 -4.42 -10.66 -10.32
C GLY A 149 -4.58 -9.25 -9.75
N VAL A 150 -3.83 -8.89 -8.71
CA VAL A 150 -3.79 -7.53 -8.18
C VAL A 150 -2.75 -6.75 -8.98
N HIS A 151 -3.16 -5.66 -9.62
CA HIS A 151 -2.33 -4.86 -10.50
C HIS A 151 -1.61 -3.74 -9.74
N ASP A 152 -0.52 -3.27 -10.35
CA ASP A 152 0.24 -2.08 -9.91
C ASP A 152 0.73 -2.19 -8.46
N MET A 153 0.93 -3.43 -7.96
CA MET A 153 1.55 -3.69 -6.65
C MET A 153 3.05 -3.32 -6.64
N ALA A 154 3.61 -2.90 -7.77
CA ALA A 154 4.98 -2.41 -7.88
C ALA A 154 4.97 -1.16 -8.76
N GLY A 155 5.37 -0.03 -8.18
CA GLY A 155 5.45 1.26 -8.84
C GLY A 155 4.12 1.99 -8.85
N ASN A 156 4.03 2.98 -9.73
CA ASN A 156 2.94 3.95 -9.81
C ASN A 156 2.85 4.84 -8.57
N VAL A 157 2.40 4.36 -7.42
CA VAL A 157 2.32 5.14 -6.17
C VAL A 157 2.69 4.28 -4.98
N TRP A 158 3.30 4.89 -3.97
CA TRP A 158 3.37 4.28 -2.65
C TRP A 158 1.97 4.18 -2.06
N GLU A 159 1.68 3.06 -1.39
CA GLU A 159 0.34 2.78 -0.88
C GLU A 159 0.30 2.69 0.64
N TRP A 160 -0.56 3.49 1.26
CA TRP A 160 -0.78 3.46 2.70
C TRP A 160 -1.32 2.11 3.17
N CYS A 161 -0.69 1.54 4.20
CA CYS A 161 -1.18 0.37 4.95
C CYS A 161 -1.73 0.80 6.32
N ALA A 162 -2.55 -0.04 6.95
CA ALA A 162 -3.15 0.25 8.25
C ALA A 162 -2.11 0.38 9.40
N ASP A 163 -1.03 -0.37 9.28
CA ASP A 163 0.00 -0.59 10.29
C ASP A 163 0.77 0.68 10.64
N TRP A 164 1.09 0.82 11.93
CA TRP A 164 2.22 1.66 12.35
C TRP A 164 3.51 0.98 11.92
N HIS A 165 4.49 1.75 11.42
CA HIS A 165 5.78 1.20 11.04
C HIS A 165 6.65 0.97 12.28
N ASN A 166 7.38 -0.13 12.28
CA ASN A 166 8.44 -0.39 13.23
C ASN A 166 9.78 -0.29 12.51
N ALA A 167 10.53 0.77 12.86
CA ALA A 167 11.82 1.09 12.28
C ALA A 167 12.95 0.12 12.66
N GLU A 168 12.81 -0.61 13.75
CA GLU A 168 13.93 -1.42 14.28
C GLU A 168 14.04 -2.79 13.62
N SER A 169 12.91 -3.45 13.29
CA SER A 169 12.83 -4.71 12.52
C SER A 169 11.45 -5.37 12.67
N TYR A 170 11.20 -6.37 11.83
CA TYR A 170 10.15 -7.37 12.06
C TYR A 170 10.42 -8.28 13.27
N ALA A 171 11.61 -8.27 13.90
CA ALA A 171 11.91 -9.17 15.03
C ALA A 171 11.02 -8.91 16.26
N SER A 172 10.44 -7.70 16.33
CA SER A 172 9.48 -7.27 17.34
C SER A 172 8.05 -7.78 17.11
N TYR A 173 7.74 -8.34 15.92
CA TYR A 173 6.40 -8.81 15.60
C TYR A 173 6.16 -10.16 16.26
N HIS A 174 5.33 -10.15 17.31
CA HIS A 174 4.98 -11.36 18.05
C HIS A 174 3.79 -12.10 17.43
N GLU A 175 2.91 -11.37 16.74
CA GLU A 175 1.73 -11.94 16.08
C GLU A 175 2.13 -12.55 14.73
N LYS A 176 1.88 -13.85 14.57
CA LYS A 176 2.15 -14.58 13.32
C LYS A 176 0.90 -14.83 12.49
N THR A 177 -0.28 -14.64 13.05
CA THR A 177 -1.56 -14.85 12.36
C THR A 177 -2.27 -13.53 12.26
N ASP A 178 -2.60 -13.11 11.04
CA ASP A 178 -3.22 -11.82 10.73
C ASP A 178 -2.56 -10.63 11.46
N PRO A 179 -1.21 -10.45 11.34
CA PRO A 179 -0.51 -9.38 12.03
C PRO A 179 -0.99 -8.01 11.56
N LYS A 180 -1.07 -7.08 12.51
CA LYS A 180 -1.57 -5.71 12.30
C LYS A 180 -0.51 -4.65 12.62
N GLY A 181 0.72 -5.09 12.88
CA GLY A 181 1.80 -4.23 13.35
C GLY A 181 1.59 -3.73 14.79
N PRO A 182 2.48 -2.85 15.26
CA PRO A 182 2.36 -2.21 16.56
C PRO A 182 1.04 -1.46 16.72
N ARG A 183 0.49 -1.47 17.94
CA ARG A 183 -0.75 -0.75 18.26
C ARG A 183 -0.60 0.78 18.19
N PHE A 184 0.62 1.27 18.43
CA PHE A 184 1.00 2.69 18.47
C PHE A 184 2.28 2.90 17.67
N GLY A 185 2.47 4.12 17.16
CA GLY A 185 3.68 4.52 16.47
C GLY A 185 3.61 5.99 16.08
N THR A 186 4.65 6.46 15.40
CA THR A 186 4.78 7.84 14.91
C THR A 186 4.72 7.95 13.39
N VAL A 187 4.84 6.83 12.68
CA VAL A 187 4.87 6.79 11.21
C VAL A 187 4.08 5.59 10.71
N LYS A 188 3.37 5.75 9.59
CA LYS A 188 2.55 4.71 8.97
C LYS A 188 3.31 4.03 7.86
N VAL A 189 2.99 2.77 7.61
CA VAL A 189 3.64 1.96 6.56
C VAL A 189 3.16 2.39 5.17
N LEU A 190 4.11 2.47 4.24
CA LEU A 190 3.92 2.63 2.79
C LEU A 190 4.57 1.46 2.05
N ARG A 191 3.93 0.98 0.98
CA ARG A 191 4.40 -0.17 0.18
C ARG A 191 4.36 0.09 -1.32
N GLY A 192 5.13 -0.69 -2.10
CA GLY A 192 5.01 -0.78 -3.56
C GLY A 192 5.94 0.10 -4.39
N GLY A 193 6.46 1.19 -3.84
CA GLY A 193 7.26 2.14 -4.62
C GLY A 193 6.41 3.05 -5.50
N GLY A 194 6.97 4.20 -5.88
CA GLY A 194 6.27 5.17 -6.73
C GLY A 194 6.78 5.23 -8.17
N TRP A 195 6.08 6.00 -9.00
CA TRP A 195 6.48 6.33 -10.37
C TRP A 195 7.84 7.03 -10.45
N LYS A 196 8.28 7.65 -9.36
CA LYS A 196 9.61 8.24 -9.18
C LYS A 196 10.25 7.69 -7.91
N GLY A 197 11.54 7.35 -7.97
CA GLY A 197 12.25 6.77 -6.83
C GLY A 197 13.66 6.28 -7.17
N ASN A 198 14.33 5.71 -6.17
CA ASN A 198 15.76 5.37 -6.19
C ASN A 198 16.06 3.98 -6.81
N GLY A 199 15.42 3.66 -7.94
CA GLY A 199 15.67 2.44 -8.72
C GLY A 199 14.78 1.24 -8.36
N LYS A 200 15.06 0.10 -9.00
CA LYS A 200 14.22 -1.11 -8.94
C LYS A 200 14.04 -1.71 -7.54
N GLU A 201 14.93 -1.39 -6.60
CA GLU A 201 14.91 -1.97 -5.26
C GLU A 201 13.67 -1.56 -4.44
N THR A 202 13.08 -0.40 -4.75
CA THR A 202 11.84 0.07 -4.11
C THR A 202 10.59 -0.65 -4.64
N LEU A 203 10.72 -1.43 -5.72
CA LEU A 203 9.62 -2.15 -6.37
C LEU A 203 9.52 -3.61 -5.92
N ARG A 204 10.45 -4.06 -5.07
CA ARG A 204 10.39 -5.40 -4.49
C ARG A 204 9.18 -5.48 -3.57
N ALA A 205 8.45 -6.59 -3.62
CA ALA A 205 7.26 -6.81 -2.82
C ALA A 205 7.53 -6.74 -1.31
N ALA A 206 8.76 -7.07 -0.87
CA ALA A 206 9.18 -6.98 0.52
C ALA A 206 9.61 -5.57 0.96
N ASN A 207 9.83 -4.63 0.02
CA ASN A 207 10.36 -3.32 0.35
C ASN A 207 9.37 -2.47 1.13
N ARG A 208 9.85 -1.90 2.25
CA ARG A 208 9.08 -1.10 3.18
C ARG A 208 9.48 0.37 3.03
N PHE A 209 8.49 1.24 3.16
CA PHE A 209 8.71 2.65 3.40
C PHE A 209 7.78 3.11 4.52
N MET A 210 8.03 4.30 5.03
CA MET A 210 7.21 4.90 6.06
C MET A 210 7.21 6.40 5.93
N ASP A 211 6.15 7.01 6.42
CA ASP A 211 6.13 8.46 6.62
C ASP A 211 5.14 8.85 7.72
N ARG A 212 5.17 10.13 8.12
CA ARG A 212 4.20 10.69 9.06
C ARG A 212 2.79 10.58 8.45
N PRO A 213 1.77 10.27 9.26
CA PRO A 213 0.42 9.94 8.78
C PRO A 213 -0.30 11.08 8.05
N PHE A 214 0.15 12.33 8.22
CA PHE A 214 -0.46 13.55 7.68
C PHE A 214 0.31 14.14 6.49
N GLU A 215 1.26 13.38 5.92
CA GLU A 215 2.04 13.81 4.75
C GLU A 215 1.28 13.53 3.45
N GLU A 216 1.28 14.51 2.54
CA GLU A 216 0.48 14.50 1.31
C GLU A 216 1.33 14.56 0.03
N TYR A 217 2.41 13.79 -0.03
CA TYR A 217 3.26 13.76 -1.21
C TYR A 217 2.53 13.24 -2.46
N SER A 218 2.88 13.78 -3.63
CA SER A 218 2.30 13.37 -4.93
C SER A 218 2.66 11.94 -5.36
N LEU A 219 3.37 11.20 -4.53
CA LEU A 219 3.72 9.80 -4.70
C LEU A 219 2.88 8.89 -3.80
N PHE A 220 2.09 9.44 -2.87
CA PHE A 220 1.35 8.67 -1.87
C PHE A 220 -0.11 8.54 -2.29
N GLY A 221 -0.57 7.30 -2.40
CA GLY A 221 -1.94 6.91 -2.66
C GLY A 221 -2.30 5.72 -1.79
N PHE A 222 -3.29 4.94 -2.21
CA PHE A 222 -3.72 3.75 -1.47
C PHE A 222 -4.65 2.85 -2.28
N ARG A 223 -4.83 1.62 -1.80
CA ARG A 223 -5.94 0.73 -2.17
C ARG A 223 -6.62 0.19 -0.92
N CYS A 224 -7.86 -0.29 -1.04
CA CYS A 224 -8.58 -0.86 0.09
C CYS A 224 -8.56 -2.39 0.09
N ALA A 225 -8.78 -2.97 1.26
CA ALA A 225 -9.05 -4.37 1.51
C ALA A 225 -10.39 -4.56 2.23
N ALA A 226 -10.93 -5.78 2.23
CA ALA A 226 -12.18 -6.11 2.90
C ALA A 226 -12.17 -7.53 3.44
N THR A 227 -12.82 -7.73 4.58
CA THR A 227 -13.03 -9.05 5.18
C THR A 227 -14.14 -9.80 4.43
N PRO A 228 -13.96 -11.08 4.04
CA PRO A 228 -14.99 -11.82 3.34
C PRO A 228 -16.20 -12.13 4.25
N PRO A 229 -17.41 -12.28 3.69
CA PRO A 229 -18.58 -12.70 4.47
C PRO A 229 -18.31 -14.01 5.23
N GLY A 230 -18.70 -14.06 6.50
CA GLY A 230 -18.52 -15.23 7.36
C GLY A 230 -17.16 -15.34 8.05
N VAL A 231 -16.20 -14.49 7.70
CA VAL A 231 -14.98 -14.31 8.51
C VAL A 231 -15.26 -13.23 9.57
N PRO A 232 -15.09 -13.52 10.87
CA PRO A 232 -15.29 -12.52 11.91
C PRO A 232 -14.39 -11.29 11.66
N PRO A 233 -14.91 -10.06 11.81
CA PRO A 233 -14.06 -8.89 11.75
C PRO A 233 -13.01 -8.95 12.88
N PRO A 234 -11.81 -8.39 12.67
CA PRO A 234 -10.82 -8.32 13.73
C PRO A 234 -11.35 -7.56 14.96
N ASP A 235 -10.95 -7.98 16.16
CA ASP A 235 -11.28 -7.25 17.40
C ASP A 235 -10.79 -5.80 17.29
N PRO A 236 -11.66 -4.79 17.39
CA PRO A 236 -11.27 -3.38 17.31
C PRO A 236 -10.13 -2.98 18.25
N LYS A 237 -10.00 -3.64 19.42
CA LYS A 237 -8.93 -3.35 20.39
C LYS A 237 -7.54 -3.75 19.91
N THR A 238 -7.49 -4.65 18.91
CA THR A 238 -6.27 -5.15 18.29
C THR A 238 -5.90 -4.38 17.03
N LEU A 239 -6.75 -3.46 16.57
CA LEU A 239 -6.44 -2.63 15.42
C LEU A 239 -5.44 -1.52 15.81
N PRO A 240 -4.58 -1.10 14.87
CA PRO A 240 -3.75 0.09 15.05
C PRO A 240 -4.62 1.29 15.42
N SER A 241 -4.23 2.02 16.45
CA SER A 241 -4.93 3.25 16.80
C SER A 241 -4.81 4.25 15.63
N PRO A 242 -5.88 4.99 15.28
CA PRO A 242 -5.75 6.09 14.34
C PRO A 242 -4.80 7.16 14.92
N PRO A 243 -4.04 7.87 14.07
CA PRO A 243 -3.21 8.98 14.50
C PRO A 243 -4.07 10.11 15.09
N VAL A 244 -3.54 10.82 16.09
CA VAL A 244 -4.13 12.07 16.60
C VAL A 244 -3.34 13.23 16.01
N ARG A 245 -4.01 14.16 15.32
CA ARG A 245 -3.34 15.23 14.56
C ARG A 245 -2.48 16.14 15.43
N ASP A 246 -2.98 16.49 16.62
CA ASP A 246 -2.29 17.34 17.59
C ASP A 246 -0.92 16.78 18.03
N ASP A 247 -0.72 15.45 17.99
CA ASP A 247 0.55 14.83 18.36
C ASP A 247 1.70 15.16 17.38
N TYR A 248 1.38 15.75 16.22
CA TYR A 248 2.32 16.01 15.12
C TYR A 248 2.56 17.50 14.85
N GLU A 249 1.82 18.40 15.50
CA GLU A 249 1.94 19.85 15.27
C GLU A 249 3.21 20.45 15.91
N ASP A 250 3.82 19.76 16.89
CA ASP A 250 5.00 20.20 17.63
C ASP A 250 6.31 19.46 17.25
N ILE A 251 6.30 18.59 16.23
CA ILE A 251 7.48 17.82 15.82
C ILE A 251 8.21 18.57 14.68
N PRO A 252 9.42 19.13 14.91
CA PRO A 252 10.17 19.82 13.86
C PRO A 252 10.38 18.92 12.62
N GLU A 253 10.39 19.55 11.44
CA GLU A 253 10.80 18.91 10.17
C GLU A 253 12.25 18.40 10.22
#